data_AF-A0A1Y1UW10-F1
#
_entry.id   AF-A0A1Y1UW10-F1
#
_cell.length_a   1.000
_cell.length_b   1.000
_cell.length_c   1.000
_cell.angle_alpha   90.00
_cell.angle_beta   90.00
_cell.angle_gamma   90.00
#
_symmetry.space_group_name_H-M   'P 1'
#
loop_
_entity.id
_entity.type
_entity.pdbx_description
1 polymer ?
#
loop_
_entity_poly.entity_id
_entity_poly.type
_entity_poly.pdbx_seq_one_letter_code
_entity_poly.pdbx_strand_id
1 'polypeptide(L)'
;MLISKRIKWLSLQYLVLLSLSKSVLGQGEGGGDAINAATTNEANPDGSCEPITGYALKQFKVDSSSEVTISNNSVGVLYNCVAGTVATGPSTYIQIKEGYFMISEKQFLFLCTAGTCKASSTPKKGYYLPSTTADTTNKLYSYVGDSPSLKALTNANDGYYLSGEDFENNKYNDLIKCSSNTCSKLEGPSKSSYYVSGEDFDTTGSYYKKLINCNESGKCTIVVEPTVLGFYTNGDGKTDTEVKKLIDCSTANQCKEVYEQKNGYYLHVQKPTGEGHYLDASGIDAGGKYSKLILCEHDDSKKCEFAAVAAERMTEEEGNYYFLGGKDTSKVIKCTYGDDGNKCEEVDGEKKAGYGYIDFGTSGNIIACTEGTCKSLNKGNAQVAADSILAQNIGFLDANEGEDASKNIIICFNSDDVCTSTLIDGVQRHAFLDGTSYDSNSKIFKNVIKCMESGGCTPLESVPLYSTAEVYIDAGSSESEN
;
A
#
# COMPACT_ATOMS: atom_id res chain seq x y z
N MET A 1 -0.28 60.96 -2.31
CA MET A 1 0.51 61.04 -3.56
C MET A 1 0.99 59.60 -3.82
N LEU A 2 0.55 58.77 -4.76
CA LEU A 2 -0.36 58.76 -5.93
C LEU A 2 -1.27 57.50 -5.80
N ILE A 3 -2.61 57.54 -5.92
CA ILE A 3 -3.52 57.59 -7.10
C ILE A 3 -3.86 56.22 -7.74
N SER A 4 -5.18 55.92 -7.75
CA SER A 4 -5.99 55.14 -8.74
C SER A 4 -5.75 53.62 -8.90
N LYS A 5 -6.75 52.77 -9.18
CA LYS A 5 -8.11 52.98 -9.73
C LYS A 5 -8.99 51.74 -9.45
N ARG A 6 -10.27 51.98 -9.16
CA ARG A 6 -11.37 51.01 -9.22
C ARG A 6 -11.70 50.65 -10.67
N ILE A 7 -12.11 49.41 -10.94
CA ILE A 7 -12.97 49.08 -12.08
C ILE A 7 -14.07 48.11 -11.61
N LYS A 8 -15.30 48.64 -11.56
CA LYS A 8 -16.56 47.88 -11.60
C LYS A 8 -16.94 47.74 -13.08
N TRP A 9 -17.46 46.58 -13.49
CA TRP A 9 -18.27 46.46 -14.71
C TRP A 9 -19.66 45.97 -14.36
N LEU A 10 -20.62 46.52 -15.11
CA LEU A 10 -22.06 46.51 -14.90
C LEU A 10 -22.70 46.18 -16.25
N SER A 11 -23.78 45.41 -16.21
CA SER A 11 -24.83 45.21 -17.25
C SER A 11 -24.45 44.42 -18.51
N LEU A 12 -25.33 43.50 -18.95
CA LEU A 12 -26.49 43.84 -19.78
C LEU A 12 -27.50 42.67 -19.87
N GLN A 13 -28.78 43.02 -19.81
CA GLN A 13 -29.96 42.17 -19.98
C GLN A 13 -30.39 42.09 -21.46
N TYR A 14 -31.05 41.00 -21.86
CA TYR A 14 -32.14 40.90 -22.87
C TYR A 14 -32.75 39.48 -22.68
N LEU A 15 -34.01 39.25 -22.27
CA LEU A 15 -35.33 39.40 -22.97
C LEU A 15 -35.27 38.78 -24.37
N VAL A 16 -36.09 37.83 -24.85
CA VAL A 16 -37.53 37.45 -24.76
C VAL A 16 -37.57 36.00 -25.36
N LEU A 17 -38.42 35.02 -25.00
CA LEU A 17 -39.81 34.89 -25.43
C LEU A 17 -40.46 33.62 -24.85
N LEU A 18 -41.65 33.83 -24.28
CA LEU A 18 -42.65 32.84 -23.92
C LEU A 18 -43.21 32.12 -25.15
N SER A 19 -43.55 30.84 -25.00
CA SER A 19 -44.77 30.30 -25.63
C SER A 19 -45.44 29.23 -24.74
N LEU A 20 -46.51 29.67 -24.08
CA LEU A 20 -47.82 29.01 -23.97
C LEU A 20 -47.89 27.55 -23.48
N SER A 21 -48.06 27.38 -22.17
CA SER A 21 -48.84 26.28 -21.60
C SER A 21 -50.33 26.64 -21.66
N LYS A 22 -51.07 26.02 -22.58
CA LYS A 22 -52.53 26.00 -22.55
C LYS A 22 -52.98 24.68 -21.93
N SER A 23 -53.50 24.78 -20.71
CA SER A 23 -54.27 23.76 -20.03
C SER A 23 -55.62 23.59 -20.74
N VAL A 24 -55.91 22.37 -21.19
CA VAL A 24 -57.25 21.92 -21.54
C VAL A 24 -57.59 20.76 -20.61
N LEU A 25 -58.63 20.97 -19.83
CA LEU A 25 -59.33 19.97 -19.02
C LEU A 25 -59.93 18.92 -19.96
N GLY A 26 -59.69 17.66 -19.66
CA GLY A 26 -60.37 16.52 -20.26
C GLY A 26 -60.30 15.32 -19.32
N GLN A 27 -61.36 15.15 -18.51
CA GLN A 27 -61.64 13.89 -17.83
C GLN A 27 -61.88 12.81 -18.90
N GLY A 28 -61.23 11.67 -18.72
CA GLY A 28 -61.48 10.45 -19.47
C GLY A 28 -60.92 9.27 -18.70
N GLU A 29 -61.82 8.54 -18.04
CA GLU A 29 -61.55 7.21 -17.48
C GLU A 29 -61.19 6.24 -18.60
N GLY A 30 -60.28 5.30 -18.33
CA GLY A 30 -60.24 4.02 -19.03
C GLY A 30 -58.87 3.58 -19.54
N GLY A 31 -58.48 2.36 -19.15
CA GLY A 31 -57.61 1.50 -19.94
C GLY A 31 -56.14 1.52 -19.53
N GLY A 32 -55.72 0.47 -18.80
CA GLY A 32 -54.31 0.14 -18.70
C GLY A 32 -53.80 -0.37 -20.03
N ASP A 33 -52.92 0.39 -20.67
CA ASP A 33 -52.11 -0.10 -21.77
C ASP A 33 -50.78 -0.58 -21.21
N ALA A 34 -50.63 -1.90 -21.18
CA ALA A 34 -49.34 -2.54 -21.11
C ALA A 34 -48.48 -1.98 -22.24
N ILE A 35 -47.27 -1.54 -21.90
CA ILE A 35 -46.22 -1.29 -22.89
C ILE A 35 -45.96 -2.62 -23.59
N ASN A 36 -46.60 -2.81 -24.74
CA ASN A 36 -46.28 -3.91 -25.65
C ASN A 36 -44.83 -3.69 -26.08
N ALA A 37 -43.93 -4.47 -25.49
CA ALA A 37 -42.63 -4.74 -26.08
C ALA A 37 -42.87 -5.09 -27.55
N ALA A 38 -42.13 -4.42 -28.45
CA ALA A 38 -42.19 -4.71 -29.86
C ALA A 38 -42.03 -6.23 -30.07
N THR A 39 -43.12 -6.89 -30.43
CA THR A 39 -43.14 -8.25 -30.94
C THR A 39 -42.55 -8.20 -32.33
N THR A 40 -41.23 -8.11 -32.41
CA THR A 40 -40.53 -8.22 -33.68
C THR A 40 -40.67 -9.68 -34.11
N ASN A 41 -41.44 -9.89 -35.18
CA ASN A 41 -41.75 -11.16 -35.82
C ASN A 41 -40.51 -11.83 -36.49
N GLU A 42 -39.46 -12.08 -35.71
CA GLU A 42 -38.36 -12.98 -36.06
C GLU A 42 -37.91 -13.81 -34.84
N ALA A 43 -38.82 -14.09 -33.92
CA ALA A 43 -38.76 -15.40 -33.30
C ALA A 43 -39.06 -16.42 -34.40
N ASN A 44 -38.46 -17.60 -34.35
CA ASN A 44 -39.01 -18.72 -35.11
C ASN A 44 -40.54 -18.80 -34.83
N PRO A 45 -41.36 -19.34 -35.74
CA PRO A 45 -42.81 -19.42 -35.53
C PRO A 45 -43.24 -20.06 -34.19
N ASP A 46 -42.33 -20.75 -33.50
CA ASP A 46 -42.51 -21.37 -32.20
C ASP A 46 -42.09 -20.49 -30.99
N GLY A 47 -41.68 -19.24 -31.21
CA GLY A 47 -41.21 -18.35 -30.15
C GLY A 47 -39.77 -18.61 -29.69
N SER A 48 -39.05 -19.55 -30.32
CA SER A 48 -37.64 -19.78 -30.03
C SER A 48 -36.75 -18.76 -30.75
N CYS A 49 -35.62 -18.46 -30.11
CA CYS A 49 -34.44 -17.93 -30.78
C CYS A 49 -33.36 -19.02 -30.69
N GLU A 50 -32.73 -19.41 -31.80
CA GLU A 50 -31.70 -20.45 -31.69
C GLU A 50 -30.54 -19.92 -30.83
N PRO A 51 -30.10 -20.64 -29.78
CA PRO A 51 -28.98 -20.22 -28.95
C PRO A 51 -27.74 -20.11 -29.82
N ILE A 52 -27.25 -18.89 -29.95
CA ILE A 52 -26.48 -18.56 -31.13
C ILE A 52 -25.03 -18.94 -30.89
N THR A 53 -24.60 -19.97 -31.58
CA THR A 53 -23.17 -20.22 -31.78
C THR A 53 -22.65 -19.20 -32.82
N GLY A 54 -22.60 -17.92 -32.43
CA GLY A 54 -21.87 -16.85 -33.14
C GLY A 54 -22.63 -15.55 -33.52
N TYR A 55 -23.95 -15.52 -33.70
CA TYR A 55 -24.52 -14.60 -34.72
C TYR A 55 -25.74 -13.70 -34.43
N ALA A 56 -26.45 -13.70 -33.30
CA ALA A 56 -27.73 -12.92 -33.21
C ALA A 56 -27.76 -11.88 -32.09
N LEU A 57 -26.83 -10.92 -32.17
CA LEU A 57 -27.10 -9.60 -31.61
C LEU A 57 -27.98 -8.81 -32.56
N LYS A 58 -29.21 -8.56 -32.13
CA LYS A 58 -30.08 -7.58 -32.78
C LYS A 58 -29.98 -6.27 -32.04
N GLN A 59 -29.62 -5.23 -32.77
CA GLN A 59 -29.73 -3.87 -32.30
C GLN A 59 -31.03 -3.29 -32.88
N PHE A 60 -31.93 -2.83 -32.03
CA PHE A 60 -33.12 -2.10 -32.48
C PHE A 60 -32.92 -0.62 -32.25
N LYS A 61 -33.71 0.22 -32.92
CA LYS A 61 -33.83 1.64 -32.53
C LYS A 61 -34.22 1.77 -31.06
N VAL A 62 -33.99 2.94 -30.47
CA VAL A 62 -34.31 3.22 -29.05
C VAL A 62 -35.79 3.02 -28.74
N ASP A 63 -36.68 3.18 -29.73
CA ASP A 63 -38.12 2.92 -29.63
C ASP A 63 -38.51 1.45 -29.85
N SER A 64 -37.52 0.56 -30.02
CA SER A 64 -37.68 -0.87 -30.34
C SER A 64 -38.45 -1.16 -31.63
N SER A 65 -38.66 -0.18 -32.51
CA SER A 65 -39.57 -0.32 -33.68
C SER A 65 -39.00 -1.08 -34.86
N SER A 66 -37.67 -1.07 -35.03
CA SER A 66 -36.99 -1.61 -36.22
C SER A 66 -35.54 -1.94 -35.94
N GLU A 67 -35.04 -3.00 -36.59
CA GLU A 67 -33.65 -3.43 -36.52
C GLU A 67 -32.72 -2.39 -37.17
N VAL A 68 -31.54 -2.22 -36.58
CA VAL A 68 -30.48 -1.31 -37.00
C VAL A 68 -29.26 -2.13 -37.37
N THR A 69 -28.71 -1.86 -38.55
CA THR A 69 -27.42 -2.44 -38.94
C THR A 69 -26.34 -1.95 -37.99
N ILE A 70 -25.76 -2.88 -37.24
CA ILE A 70 -24.65 -2.61 -36.34
C ILE A 70 -23.48 -2.01 -37.14
N SER A 71 -23.09 -0.80 -36.77
CA SER A 71 -21.98 -0.05 -37.36
C SER A 71 -21.26 0.74 -36.28
N ASN A 72 -20.10 1.30 -36.63
CA ASN A 72 -19.38 2.19 -35.73
C ASN A 72 -20.29 3.34 -35.29
N ASN A 73 -20.46 3.51 -33.97
CA ASN A 73 -21.32 4.51 -33.33
C ASN A 73 -22.83 4.27 -33.41
N SER A 74 -23.30 3.06 -33.77
CA SER A 74 -24.73 2.75 -33.70
C SER A 74 -25.24 2.85 -32.26
N VAL A 75 -26.39 3.49 -32.08
CA VAL A 75 -27.10 3.65 -30.79
C VAL A 75 -28.43 2.92 -30.91
N GLY A 76 -28.78 2.11 -29.92
CA GLY A 76 -30.01 1.33 -29.95
C GLY A 76 -30.18 0.41 -28.75
N VAL A 77 -31.24 -0.39 -28.74
CA VAL A 77 -31.45 -1.42 -27.72
C VAL A 77 -30.80 -2.72 -28.16
N LEU A 78 -30.08 -3.39 -27.26
CA LEU A 78 -29.38 -4.64 -27.54
C LEU A 78 -30.07 -5.78 -26.81
N TYR A 79 -30.30 -6.89 -27.51
CA TYR A 79 -30.87 -8.10 -26.94
C TYR A 79 -29.91 -9.28 -27.11
N ASN A 80 -29.74 -10.07 -26.05
CA ASN A 80 -29.06 -11.35 -26.10
C ASN A 80 -30.08 -12.49 -26.13
N CYS A 81 -29.90 -13.46 -27.02
CA CYS A 81 -30.71 -14.68 -27.03
C CYS A 81 -30.09 -15.68 -26.05
N VAL A 82 -30.84 -16.05 -25.00
CA VAL A 82 -30.40 -17.06 -24.05
C VAL A 82 -31.20 -18.34 -24.28
N ALA A 83 -30.50 -19.47 -24.43
CA ALA A 83 -31.11 -20.79 -24.51
C ALA A 83 -32.02 -21.02 -23.30
N GLY A 84 -33.20 -21.58 -23.50
CA GLY A 84 -34.03 -22.05 -22.38
C GLY A 84 -33.25 -23.04 -21.50
N THR A 85 -33.39 -22.95 -20.18
CA THR A 85 -32.70 -23.83 -19.21
C THR A 85 -33.20 -25.28 -19.23
N VAL A 86 -34.29 -25.55 -19.94
CA VAL A 86 -34.81 -26.88 -20.25
C VAL A 86 -34.65 -27.13 -21.74
N ALA A 87 -34.21 -28.34 -22.12
CA ALA A 87 -33.93 -28.76 -23.50
C ALA A 87 -35.10 -28.61 -24.51
N THR A 88 -36.27 -28.15 -24.04
CA THR A 88 -37.50 -27.95 -24.80
C THR A 88 -38.16 -26.59 -24.55
N GLY A 89 -37.55 -25.69 -23.77
CA GLY A 89 -38.10 -24.37 -23.48
C GLY A 89 -37.81 -23.36 -24.59
N PRO A 90 -38.74 -22.43 -24.91
CA PRO A 90 -38.48 -21.38 -25.88
C PRO A 90 -37.35 -20.50 -25.36
N SER A 91 -36.36 -20.23 -26.21
CA SER A 91 -35.31 -19.28 -25.89
C SER A 91 -35.88 -17.88 -25.72
N THR A 92 -35.30 -17.09 -24.82
CA THR A 92 -35.81 -15.77 -24.48
C THR A 92 -34.81 -14.69 -24.85
N TYR A 93 -35.32 -13.57 -25.36
CA TYR A 93 -34.53 -12.37 -25.57
C TYR A 93 -34.44 -11.59 -24.26
N ILE A 94 -33.22 -11.41 -23.76
CA ILE A 94 -32.95 -10.59 -22.59
C ILE A 94 -32.34 -9.27 -23.08
N GLN A 95 -33.02 -8.16 -22.77
CA GLN A 95 -32.48 -6.84 -23.05
C GLN A 95 -31.25 -6.58 -22.18
N ILE A 96 -30.16 -6.14 -22.81
CA ILE A 96 -28.95 -5.71 -22.12
C ILE A 96 -29.20 -4.29 -21.60
N LYS A 97 -29.32 -4.15 -20.28
CA LYS A 97 -29.67 -2.85 -19.67
C LYS A 97 -28.45 -2.02 -19.31
N GLU A 98 -27.42 -2.64 -18.78
CA GLU A 98 -26.24 -1.96 -18.25
C GLU A 98 -24.96 -2.76 -18.49
N GLY A 99 -23.83 -2.06 -18.55
CA GLY A 99 -22.49 -2.64 -18.65
C GLY A 99 -22.00 -2.80 -20.09
N TYR A 100 -20.87 -3.50 -20.24
CA TYR A 100 -20.27 -3.72 -21.56
C TYR A 100 -20.78 -5.01 -22.20
N PHE A 101 -20.80 -5.06 -23.53
CA PHE A 101 -21.06 -6.29 -24.27
C PHE A 101 -20.14 -6.35 -25.49
N MET A 102 -19.52 -7.51 -25.72
CA MET A 102 -18.54 -7.68 -26.79
C MET A 102 -19.07 -8.61 -27.89
N ILE A 103 -18.92 -8.20 -29.16
CA ILE A 103 -19.09 -9.06 -30.33
C ILE A 103 -17.69 -9.44 -30.81
N SER A 104 -17.22 -10.63 -30.44
CA SER A 104 -15.86 -11.12 -30.72
C SER A 104 -15.50 -11.09 -32.21
N GLU A 105 -16.41 -11.53 -33.08
CA GLU A 105 -16.18 -11.65 -34.52
C GLU A 105 -15.93 -10.30 -35.20
N LYS A 106 -16.67 -9.27 -34.76
CA LYS A 106 -16.59 -7.92 -35.32
C LYS A 106 -15.66 -7.01 -34.53
N GLN A 107 -15.12 -7.48 -33.40
CA GLN A 107 -14.35 -6.69 -32.45
C GLN A 107 -15.06 -5.38 -32.10
N PHE A 108 -16.37 -5.48 -31.82
CA PHE A 108 -17.15 -4.35 -31.29
C PHE A 108 -17.38 -4.51 -29.81
N LEU A 109 -17.21 -3.40 -29.09
CA LEU A 109 -17.53 -3.27 -27.69
C LEU A 109 -18.69 -2.28 -27.55
N PHE A 110 -19.79 -2.71 -26.97
CA PHE A 110 -20.96 -1.87 -26.70
C PHE A 110 -20.94 -1.46 -25.23
N LEU A 111 -21.26 -0.20 -24.96
CA LEU A 111 -21.60 0.28 -23.62
C LEU A 111 -23.11 0.48 -23.55
N CYS A 112 -23.78 -0.23 -22.65
CA CYS A 112 -25.20 -0.11 -22.38
C CYS A 112 -25.45 0.70 -21.10
N THR A 113 -26.37 1.66 -21.17
CA THR A 113 -26.82 2.47 -20.04
C THR A 113 -28.33 2.62 -20.11
N ALA A 114 -29.03 2.20 -19.06
CA ALA A 114 -30.49 2.22 -18.98
C ALA A 114 -31.20 1.62 -20.23
N GLY A 115 -30.66 0.51 -20.77
CA GLY A 115 -31.21 -0.19 -21.94
C GLY A 115 -30.82 0.36 -23.29
N THR A 116 -30.13 1.50 -23.35
CA THR A 116 -29.58 2.06 -24.58
C THR A 116 -28.10 1.71 -24.70
N CYS A 117 -27.74 1.01 -25.76
CA CYS A 117 -26.39 0.55 -26.05
C CYS A 117 -25.78 1.34 -27.21
N LYS A 118 -24.54 1.78 -27.01
CA LYS A 118 -23.74 2.48 -28.02
C LYS A 118 -22.50 1.67 -28.37
N ALA A 119 -22.29 1.42 -29.65
CA ALA A 119 -21.05 0.81 -30.14
C ALA A 119 -19.87 1.78 -29.92
N SER A 120 -18.84 1.33 -29.22
CA SER A 120 -17.56 2.02 -29.13
C SER A 120 -16.75 1.75 -30.39
N SER A 121 -16.56 2.78 -31.20
CA SER A 121 -15.79 2.69 -32.45
C SER A 121 -14.28 2.64 -32.22
N THR A 122 -13.82 3.06 -31.04
CA THR A 122 -12.42 2.99 -30.60
C THR A 122 -12.39 2.64 -29.11
N PRO A 123 -12.53 1.35 -28.75
CA PRO A 123 -12.29 0.90 -27.39
C PRO A 123 -10.94 1.44 -26.92
N LYS A 124 -10.90 1.95 -25.71
CA LYS A 124 -9.67 2.43 -25.10
C LYS A 124 -8.89 1.21 -24.57
N LYS A 125 -7.57 1.34 -24.43
CA LYS A 125 -6.73 0.26 -23.91
C LYS A 125 -7.15 -0.08 -22.48
N GLY A 126 -7.43 -1.34 -22.16
CA GLY A 126 -7.73 -1.79 -20.79
C GLY A 126 -8.71 -2.95 -20.72
N TYR A 127 -9.30 -3.12 -19.54
CA TYR A 127 -10.28 -4.17 -19.23
C TYR A 127 -11.66 -3.56 -18.97
N TYR A 128 -12.71 -4.31 -19.29
CA TYR A 128 -14.09 -3.87 -19.19
C TYR A 128 -14.93 -4.91 -18.46
N LEU A 129 -15.84 -4.44 -17.59
CA LEU A 129 -16.80 -5.30 -16.90
C LEU A 129 -17.96 -5.63 -17.83
N PRO A 130 -18.24 -6.94 -18.06
CA PRO A 130 -19.35 -7.36 -18.88
C PRO A 130 -20.69 -7.03 -18.21
N SER A 131 -21.74 -6.95 -19.03
CA SER A 131 -23.10 -6.77 -18.56
C SER A 131 -23.54 -7.96 -17.72
N THR A 132 -23.83 -7.71 -16.44
CA THR A 132 -24.30 -8.73 -15.49
C THR A 132 -25.63 -9.36 -15.88
N THR A 133 -26.42 -8.66 -16.70
CA THR A 133 -27.74 -9.13 -17.19
C THR A 133 -27.67 -10.01 -18.42
N ALA A 134 -26.60 -9.89 -19.21
CA ALA A 134 -26.55 -10.44 -20.56
C ALA A 134 -25.39 -11.39 -20.80
N ASP A 135 -24.29 -11.22 -20.07
CA ASP A 135 -23.12 -12.07 -20.19
C ASP A 135 -22.70 -12.57 -18.81
N THR A 136 -23.24 -13.73 -18.45
CA THR A 136 -22.87 -14.46 -17.23
C THR A 136 -21.65 -15.35 -17.43
N THR A 137 -21.19 -15.49 -18.69
CA THR A 137 -20.14 -16.42 -19.09
C THR A 137 -18.76 -15.78 -19.03
N ASN A 138 -18.64 -14.53 -19.46
CA ASN A 138 -17.40 -13.79 -19.44
C ASN A 138 -17.28 -12.98 -18.16
N LYS A 139 -16.05 -12.81 -17.69
CA LYS A 139 -15.71 -12.07 -16.47
C LYS A 139 -15.13 -10.70 -16.79
N LEU A 140 -14.37 -10.62 -17.88
CA LEU A 140 -13.79 -9.38 -18.39
C LEU A 140 -13.78 -9.42 -19.92
N TYR A 141 -13.84 -8.24 -20.53
CA TYR A 141 -13.36 -8.06 -21.89
C TYR A 141 -12.04 -7.30 -21.83
N SER A 142 -11.04 -7.73 -22.61
CA SER A 142 -9.76 -7.06 -22.67
C SER A 142 -9.49 -6.48 -24.05
N TYR A 143 -8.96 -5.26 -24.04
CA TYR A 143 -8.44 -4.56 -25.18
C TYR A 143 -7.02 -4.09 -24.84
N VAL A 144 -6.07 -5.02 -24.87
CA VAL A 144 -4.68 -4.81 -24.45
C VAL A 144 -3.74 -5.10 -25.61
N GLY A 145 -3.12 -4.05 -26.17
CA GLY A 145 -2.02 -4.15 -27.15
C GLY A 145 -2.14 -3.22 -28.35
N ASP A 146 -1.12 -3.26 -29.21
CA ASP A 146 -1.08 -2.54 -30.50
C ASP A 146 -1.84 -3.28 -31.59
N SER A 147 -2.22 -4.54 -31.34
CA SER A 147 -3.13 -5.32 -32.17
C SER A 147 -4.53 -5.24 -31.56
N PRO A 148 -5.53 -4.64 -32.23
CA PRO A 148 -6.83 -4.23 -31.68
C PRO A 148 -7.80 -5.38 -31.41
N SER A 149 -7.31 -6.57 -31.09
CA SER A 149 -8.19 -7.70 -30.84
C SER A 149 -8.80 -7.60 -29.43
N LEU A 150 -10.09 -7.25 -29.38
CA LEU A 150 -10.92 -7.48 -28.22
C LEU A 150 -10.96 -8.99 -27.89
N LYS A 151 -10.72 -9.34 -26.63
CA LYS A 151 -10.77 -10.73 -26.15
C LYS A 151 -11.76 -10.85 -25.00
N ALA A 152 -12.59 -11.89 -25.03
CA ALA A 152 -13.42 -12.29 -23.90
C ALA A 152 -12.61 -13.21 -22.98
N LEU A 153 -12.62 -12.90 -21.69
CA LEU A 153 -12.01 -13.69 -20.64
C LEU A 153 -13.13 -14.40 -19.87
N THR A 154 -13.26 -15.71 -20.07
CA THR A 154 -14.22 -16.56 -19.33
C THR A 154 -13.78 -16.81 -17.89
N ASN A 155 -12.47 -16.68 -17.62
CA ASN A 155 -11.89 -16.72 -16.30
C ASN A 155 -11.02 -15.48 -16.11
N ALA A 156 -11.09 -14.88 -14.93
CA ALA A 156 -10.17 -13.83 -14.49
C ALA A 156 -9.48 -14.33 -13.23
N ASN A 157 -8.15 -14.23 -13.20
CA ASN A 157 -7.40 -14.53 -12.00
C ASN A 157 -7.71 -13.48 -10.91
N ASP A 158 -7.54 -13.89 -9.65
CA ASP A 158 -7.66 -12.99 -8.52
C ASP A 158 -6.60 -11.89 -8.61
N GLY A 159 -6.99 -10.63 -8.41
CA GLY A 159 -6.10 -9.48 -8.52
C GLY A 159 -6.77 -8.27 -9.15
N TYR A 160 -5.94 -7.36 -9.65
CA TYR A 160 -6.39 -6.08 -10.19
C TYR A 160 -6.09 -5.95 -11.68
N TYR A 161 -6.96 -5.25 -12.38
CA TYR A 161 -6.88 -4.98 -13.81
C TYR A 161 -7.12 -3.49 -14.05
N LEU A 162 -6.49 -2.92 -15.07
CA LEU A 162 -6.65 -1.52 -15.45
C LEU A 162 -7.96 -1.31 -16.21
N SER A 163 -8.85 -0.43 -15.73
CA SER A 163 -10.16 -0.21 -16.35
C SER A 163 -10.05 0.57 -17.65
N GLY A 164 -10.53 0.02 -18.77
CA GLY A 164 -10.46 0.69 -20.07
C GLY A 164 -11.43 1.87 -20.20
N GLU A 165 -12.43 2.02 -19.33
CA GLU A 165 -13.47 3.07 -19.45
C GLU A 165 -12.88 4.48 -19.32
N ASP A 166 -11.93 4.59 -18.41
CA ASP A 166 -11.37 5.81 -17.83
C ASP A 166 -9.91 6.05 -18.28
N PHE A 167 -9.44 5.25 -19.25
CA PHE A 167 -8.12 5.44 -19.84
C PHE A 167 -8.03 6.79 -20.56
N GLU A 168 -7.13 7.65 -20.10
CA GLU A 168 -6.88 9.00 -20.64
C GLU A 168 -5.41 9.36 -20.47
N ASN A 169 -4.80 9.98 -21.50
CA ASN A 169 -3.40 10.41 -21.47
C ASN A 169 -2.40 9.31 -21.04
N ASN A 170 -2.61 8.09 -21.54
CA ASN A 170 -1.81 6.90 -21.20
C ASN A 170 -1.86 6.48 -19.71
N LYS A 171 -2.90 6.89 -18.98
CA LYS A 171 -3.12 6.53 -17.58
C LYS A 171 -4.56 6.08 -17.34
N TYR A 172 -4.75 5.41 -16.22
CA TYR A 172 -6.02 4.84 -15.78
C TYR A 172 -6.42 5.51 -14.47
N ASN A 173 -7.69 5.79 -14.25
CA ASN A 173 -8.24 6.38 -13.04
C ASN A 173 -8.88 5.33 -12.13
N ASP A 174 -9.35 4.22 -12.70
CA ASP A 174 -10.07 3.17 -12.02
C ASP A 174 -9.38 1.82 -12.25
N LEU A 175 -9.63 0.91 -11.31
CA LEU A 175 -9.23 -0.48 -11.41
C LEU A 175 -10.47 -1.38 -11.48
N ILE A 176 -10.27 -2.61 -11.92
CA ILE A 176 -11.24 -3.69 -11.76
C ILE A 176 -10.60 -4.71 -10.81
N LYS A 177 -11.24 -4.96 -9.68
CA LYS A 177 -10.83 -5.98 -8.72
C LYS A 177 -11.55 -7.27 -9.04
N CYS A 178 -10.81 -8.36 -9.24
CA CYS A 178 -11.38 -9.70 -9.34
C CYS A 178 -10.97 -10.55 -8.14
N SER A 179 -11.94 -11.25 -7.56
CA SER A 179 -11.78 -12.20 -6.46
C SER A 179 -12.74 -13.36 -6.64
N SER A 180 -12.23 -14.58 -6.59
CA SER A 180 -13.01 -15.82 -6.64
C SER A 180 -14.01 -15.84 -7.81
N ASN A 181 -13.57 -15.46 -9.00
CA ASN A 181 -14.38 -15.36 -10.23
C ASN A 181 -15.49 -14.29 -10.21
N THR A 182 -15.46 -13.36 -9.27
CA THR A 182 -16.29 -12.14 -9.29
C THR A 182 -15.40 -10.95 -9.56
N CYS A 183 -15.85 -10.01 -10.40
CA CYS A 183 -15.11 -8.79 -10.71
C CYS A 183 -16.00 -7.58 -10.45
N SER A 184 -15.43 -6.54 -9.84
CA SER A 184 -16.13 -5.29 -9.55
C SER A 184 -15.22 -4.09 -9.81
N LYS A 185 -15.83 -2.97 -10.19
CA LYS A 185 -15.12 -1.71 -10.40
C LYS A 185 -14.62 -1.19 -9.05
N LEU A 186 -13.39 -0.70 -9.02
CA LEU A 186 -12.79 0.03 -7.92
C LEU A 186 -12.50 1.44 -8.43
N GLU A 187 -13.33 2.39 -8.03
CA GLU A 187 -13.19 3.78 -8.44
C GLU A 187 -12.02 4.45 -7.72
N GLY A 188 -11.20 5.18 -8.49
CA GLY A 188 -10.25 6.16 -7.97
C GLY A 188 -9.44 5.71 -6.75
N PRO A 189 -8.43 4.84 -6.91
CA PRO A 189 -7.53 4.51 -5.81
C PRO A 189 -6.89 5.80 -5.31
N SER A 190 -7.37 6.30 -4.18
CA SER A 190 -7.20 7.70 -3.78
C SER A 190 -5.79 8.05 -3.32
N LYS A 191 -4.85 7.09 -3.34
CA LYS A 191 -3.55 7.17 -2.69
C LYS A 191 -2.48 6.45 -3.46
N SER A 192 -1.25 6.95 -3.33
CA SER A 192 -0.08 6.26 -3.87
C SER A 192 0.02 4.86 -3.29
N SER A 193 -0.10 3.84 -4.13
CA SER A 193 -0.14 2.43 -3.71
C SER A 193 0.10 1.47 -4.87
N TYR A 194 0.44 0.22 -4.52
CA TYR A 194 0.62 -0.86 -5.46
C TYR A 194 -0.53 -1.86 -5.34
N TYR A 195 -0.82 -2.53 -6.45
CA TYR A 195 -1.81 -3.59 -6.54
C TYR A 195 -1.22 -4.76 -7.33
N VAL A 196 -1.63 -5.99 -7.03
CA VAL A 196 -1.19 -7.18 -7.77
C VAL A 196 -1.93 -7.31 -9.11
N SER A 197 -1.19 -7.46 -10.22
CA SER A 197 -1.79 -7.57 -11.56
C SER A 197 -2.39 -8.96 -11.80
N GLY A 198 -3.72 -9.05 -11.93
CA GLY A 198 -4.39 -10.33 -12.23
C GLY A 198 -4.06 -10.88 -13.62
N GLU A 199 -3.66 -10.01 -14.57
CA GLU A 199 -3.20 -10.40 -15.91
C GLU A 199 -1.97 -11.32 -15.85
N ASP A 200 -1.14 -11.13 -14.83
CA ASP A 200 0.18 -11.75 -14.70
C ASP A 200 0.27 -12.75 -13.54
N PHE A 201 -0.87 -13.24 -13.09
CA PHE A 201 -0.94 -14.26 -12.04
C PHE A 201 -0.49 -15.63 -12.58
N ASP A 202 0.56 -16.16 -11.97
CA ASP A 202 1.06 -17.51 -12.20
C ASP A 202 0.30 -18.49 -11.30
N THR A 203 -0.62 -19.24 -11.90
CA THR A 203 -1.45 -20.23 -11.19
C THR A 203 -0.65 -21.42 -10.66
N THR A 204 0.55 -21.69 -11.19
CA THR A 204 1.37 -22.82 -10.73
C THR A 204 2.12 -22.46 -9.45
N GLY A 205 2.66 -21.24 -9.37
CA GLY A 205 3.39 -20.78 -8.19
C GLY A 205 2.60 -19.91 -7.20
N SER A 206 1.36 -19.58 -7.55
CA SER A 206 0.47 -18.66 -6.82
C SER A 206 1.16 -17.32 -6.51
N TYR A 207 1.75 -16.70 -7.54
CA TYR A 207 2.40 -15.39 -7.45
C TYR A 207 2.06 -14.50 -8.66
N TYR A 208 2.33 -13.22 -8.52
CA TYR A 208 2.10 -12.19 -9.52
C TYR A 208 3.44 -11.73 -10.10
N LYS A 209 3.54 -11.65 -11.43
CA LYS A 209 4.79 -11.18 -12.08
C LYS A 209 4.87 -9.66 -12.21
N LYS A 210 3.72 -8.99 -12.20
CA LYS A 210 3.61 -7.53 -12.35
C LYS A 210 2.78 -6.90 -11.25
N LEU A 211 3.00 -5.61 -11.04
CA LEU A 211 2.21 -4.76 -10.17
C LEU A 211 1.52 -3.66 -10.98
N ILE A 212 0.49 -3.07 -10.40
CA ILE A 212 -0.12 -1.83 -10.87
C ILE A 212 0.22 -0.75 -9.83
N ASN A 213 0.87 0.33 -10.26
CA ASN A 213 1.17 1.48 -9.41
C ASN A 213 0.17 2.59 -9.70
N CYS A 214 -0.57 3.00 -8.68
CA CYS A 214 -1.46 4.16 -8.69
C CYS A 214 -0.82 5.26 -7.86
N ASN A 215 -0.72 6.46 -8.41
CA ASN A 215 -0.15 7.61 -7.71
C ASN A 215 -1.19 8.35 -6.84
N GLU A 216 -0.77 9.42 -6.16
CA GLU A 216 -1.65 10.23 -5.28
C GLU A 216 -2.83 10.90 -6.02
N SER A 217 -2.71 11.13 -7.32
CA SER A 217 -3.82 11.64 -8.15
C SER A 217 -4.79 10.54 -8.60
N GLY A 218 -4.65 9.33 -8.07
CA GLY A 218 -5.40 8.13 -8.46
C GLY A 218 -5.14 7.66 -9.89
N LYS A 219 -4.00 8.06 -10.47
CA LYS A 219 -3.63 7.65 -11.82
C LYS A 219 -2.76 6.38 -11.75
N CYS A 220 -3.25 5.31 -12.34
CA CYS A 220 -2.65 3.99 -12.36
C CYS A 220 -1.90 3.69 -13.66
N THR A 221 -0.84 2.92 -13.53
CA THR A 221 0.00 2.40 -14.62
C THR A 221 0.46 0.98 -14.28
N ILE A 222 0.70 0.14 -15.29
CA ILE A 222 1.36 -1.16 -15.07
C ILE A 222 2.83 -0.93 -14.78
N VAL A 223 3.32 -1.53 -13.70
CA VAL A 223 4.74 -1.70 -13.43
C VAL A 223 5.15 -3.05 -14.01
N VAL A 224 5.85 -2.99 -15.14
CA VAL A 224 6.41 -4.17 -15.79
C VAL A 224 7.64 -4.58 -15.01
N GLU A 225 7.49 -5.66 -14.23
CA GLU A 225 8.53 -6.26 -13.38
C GLU A 225 9.00 -5.30 -12.26
N PRO A 226 8.69 -5.56 -10.98
CA PRO A 226 9.24 -4.75 -9.90
C PRO A 226 10.78 -4.85 -9.95
N THR A 227 11.41 -3.76 -10.38
CA THR A 227 12.87 -3.67 -10.54
C THR A 227 13.58 -3.68 -9.19
N VAL A 228 12.85 -3.37 -8.12
CA VAL A 228 13.36 -3.46 -6.76
C VAL A 228 12.66 -4.57 -5.98
N LEU A 229 13.48 -5.40 -5.36
CA LEU A 229 13.00 -6.47 -4.48
C LEU A 229 12.67 -5.89 -3.10
N GLY A 230 11.56 -6.34 -2.52
CA GLY A 230 11.14 -5.93 -1.18
C GLY A 230 9.63 -5.92 -1.01
N PHE A 231 9.17 -5.21 0.01
CA PHE A 231 7.76 -5.05 0.33
C PHE A 231 7.21 -3.74 -0.24
N TYR A 232 5.97 -3.81 -0.71
CA TYR A 232 5.21 -2.68 -1.24
C TYR A 232 3.90 -2.54 -0.48
N THR A 233 3.44 -1.30 -0.22
CA THR A 233 2.12 -1.08 0.36
C THR A 233 1.02 -1.47 -0.64
N ASN A 234 0.13 -2.39 -0.25
CA ASN A 234 -1.03 -2.73 -1.07
C ASN A 234 -2.11 -1.65 -0.90
N GLY A 235 -2.67 -1.17 -1.99
CA GLY A 235 -3.78 -0.23 -1.95
C GLY A 235 -5.12 -0.85 -1.54
N ASP A 236 -5.23 -2.20 -1.51
CA ASP A 236 -6.45 -2.88 -1.09
C ASP A 236 -6.75 -2.68 0.40
N GLY A 237 -7.74 -1.84 0.68
CA GLY A 237 -8.13 -1.50 2.05
C GLY A 237 -7.22 -0.49 2.75
N LYS A 238 -6.33 0.19 2.01
CA LYS A 238 -5.49 1.28 2.52
C LYS A 238 -6.33 2.52 2.89
N THR A 239 -6.13 3.04 4.10
CA THR A 239 -6.68 4.32 4.57
C THR A 239 -5.56 5.38 4.64
N ASP A 240 -5.79 6.55 5.26
CA ASP A 240 -4.74 7.59 5.42
C ASP A 240 -3.69 7.14 6.43
N THR A 241 -4.09 6.29 7.36
CA THR A 241 -3.30 5.92 8.53
C THR A 241 -2.99 4.43 8.61
N GLU A 242 -3.62 3.60 7.77
CA GLU A 242 -3.57 2.15 7.88
C GLU A 242 -3.35 1.50 6.50
N VAL A 243 -2.43 0.54 6.43
CA VAL A 243 -2.31 -0.39 5.30
C VAL A 243 -2.64 -1.80 5.78
N LYS A 244 -3.66 -2.43 5.19
CA LYS A 244 -4.16 -3.75 5.65
C LYS A 244 -3.43 -4.95 5.07
N LYS A 245 -2.70 -4.75 3.98
CA LYS A 245 -1.99 -5.80 3.26
C LYS A 245 -0.68 -5.24 2.72
N LEU A 246 0.34 -6.08 2.68
CA LEU A 246 1.54 -5.80 1.91
C LEU A 246 1.57 -6.66 0.66
N ILE A 247 2.45 -6.28 -0.27
CA ILE A 247 2.84 -7.11 -1.40
C ILE A 247 4.32 -7.41 -1.22
N ASP A 248 4.65 -8.68 -1.05
CA ASP A 248 6.02 -9.16 -0.97
C ASP A 248 6.53 -9.52 -2.36
N CYS A 249 7.50 -8.77 -2.85
CA CYS A 249 8.22 -9.03 -4.09
C CYS A 249 9.72 -9.23 -3.81
N SER A 250 10.07 -9.89 -2.70
CA SER A 250 11.48 -10.15 -2.34
C SER A 250 12.19 -11.10 -3.31
N THR A 251 11.44 -11.76 -4.19
CA THR A 251 11.95 -12.61 -5.27
C THR A 251 11.57 -12.00 -6.62
N ALA A 252 12.54 -11.90 -7.53
CA ALA A 252 12.33 -11.32 -8.86
C ALA A 252 11.16 -12.01 -9.58
N ASN A 253 10.23 -11.19 -10.12
CA ASN A 253 9.02 -11.64 -10.82
C ASN A 253 8.08 -12.54 -10.00
N GLN A 254 8.18 -12.50 -8.67
CA GLN A 254 7.32 -13.27 -7.77
C GLN A 254 6.82 -12.38 -6.64
N CYS A 255 5.72 -11.68 -6.91
CA CYS A 255 5.01 -10.90 -5.92
C CYS A 255 3.86 -11.71 -5.31
N LYS A 256 3.61 -11.59 -4.01
CA LYS A 256 2.44 -12.19 -3.34
C LYS A 256 1.79 -11.18 -2.42
N GLU A 257 0.45 -11.17 -2.40
CA GLU A 257 -0.25 -10.49 -1.31
C GLU A 257 0.02 -11.25 -0.01
N VAL A 258 0.57 -10.55 0.97
CA VAL A 258 0.75 -11.07 2.33
C VAL A 258 -0.37 -10.47 3.18
N TYR A 259 -1.29 -11.35 3.57
CA TYR A 259 -2.41 -11.03 4.44
C TYR A 259 -1.96 -11.10 5.88
N GLU A 260 -2.28 -10.05 6.63
CA GLU A 260 -2.37 -10.19 8.07
C GLU A 260 -3.71 -10.84 8.44
N GLN A 261 -3.78 -12.17 8.44
CA GLN A 261 -4.75 -12.82 9.30
C GLN A 261 -4.43 -14.31 9.59
N LYS A 262 -4.31 -14.56 10.91
CA LYS A 262 -4.32 -15.83 11.67
C LYS A 262 -3.01 -16.57 11.92
N ASN A 263 -2.80 -16.80 13.22
CA ASN A 263 -1.90 -17.78 13.85
C ASN A 263 -1.81 -19.08 13.04
N GLY A 264 -0.73 -19.26 12.31
CA GLY A 264 -0.45 -20.45 11.52
C GLY A 264 0.90 -20.32 10.82
N TYR A 265 1.68 -21.39 10.85
CA TYR A 265 3.01 -21.45 10.24
C TYR A 265 2.90 -21.42 8.71
N TYR A 266 3.65 -20.52 8.07
CA TYR A 266 3.90 -20.57 6.64
C TYR A 266 5.40 -20.72 6.41
N LEU A 267 5.78 -21.83 5.77
CA LEU A 267 7.13 -22.09 5.29
C LEU A 267 7.39 -21.24 4.04
N HIS A 268 8.57 -20.62 4.02
CA HIS A 268 9.30 -20.10 2.85
C HIS A 268 8.99 -18.70 2.30
N VAL A 269 8.63 -17.73 3.15
CA VAL A 269 9.23 -16.39 3.12
C VAL A 269 9.24 -15.87 4.58
N GLN A 270 10.37 -15.36 5.07
CA GLN A 270 10.49 -14.98 6.48
C GLN A 270 9.43 -13.94 6.84
N LYS A 271 8.53 -14.31 7.76
CA LYS A 271 7.65 -13.38 8.49
C LYS A 271 8.52 -12.20 9.00
N PRO A 272 7.98 -10.98 9.14
CA PRO A 272 8.49 -10.09 10.19
C PRO A 272 8.58 -10.88 11.51
N THR A 273 9.77 -11.40 11.84
CA THR A 273 9.96 -12.30 13.00
C THR A 273 10.08 -11.53 14.31
N GLY A 274 10.24 -10.20 14.22
CA GLY A 274 10.26 -9.28 15.34
C GLY A 274 9.54 -7.98 15.01
N GLU A 275 9.19 -7.25 16.06
CA GLU A 275 8.78 -5.84 15.97
C GLU A 275 9.91 -5.03 15.33
N GLY A 276 9.58 -4.02 14.52
CA GLY A 276 10.60 -3.17 13.92
C GLY A 276 10.18 -2.43 12.66
N HIS A 277 11.18 -1.81 12.04
CA HIS A 277 11.03 -1.03 10.81
C HIS A 277 11.46 -1.86 9.60
N TYR A 278 10.82 -1.58 8.46
CA TYR A 278 11.07 -2.20 7.17
C TYR A 278 11.32 -1.12 6.12
N LEU A 279 12.19 -1.41 5.16
CA LEU A 279 12.44 -0.52 4.03
C LEU A 279 11.27 -0.59 3.03
N ASP A 280 10.65 0.54 2.69
CA ASP A 280 9.53 0.60 1.73
C ASP A 280 10.05 0.70 0.30
N ALA A 281 9.93 -0.39 -0.47
CA ALA A 281 10.45 -0.44 -1.83
C ALA A 281 9.79 0.57 -2.79
N SER A 282 8.62 1.12 -2.43
CA SER A 282 7.99 2.19 -3.20
C SER A 282 8.72 3.53 -3.16
N GLY A 283 9.59 3.73 -2.16
CA GLY A 283 10.30 4.98 -1.93
C GLY A 283 11.73 5.00 -2.45
N ILE A 284 12.13 4.10 -3.35
CA ILE A 284 13.55 3.97 -3.71
C ILE A 284 13.97 5.07 -4.69
N ASP A 285 15.07 5.74 -4.37
CA ASP A 285 15.70 6.75 -5.22
C ASP A 285 16.57 6.11 -6.32
N ALA A 286 17.07 6.95 -7.24
CA ALA A 286 17.93 6.48 -8.33
C ALA A 286 19.27 5.87 -7.84
N GLY A 287 19.66 6.10 -6.59
CA GLY A 287 20.84 5.53 -5.94
C GLY A 287 20.59 4.20 -5.25
N GLY A 288 19.35 3.68 -5.26
CA GLY A 288 18.98 2.44 -4.58
C GLY A 288 18.74 2.61 -3.07
N LYS A 289 18.68 3.85 -2.57
CA LYS A 289 18.34 4.15 -1.16
C LYS A 289 16.85 4.37 -1.00
N TYR A 290 16.33 4.07 0.19
CA TYR A 290 14.90 4.10 0.47
C TYR A 290 14.53 5.43 1.13
N SER A 291 13.57 6.17 0.56
CA SER A 291 13.07 7.44 1.15
C SER A 291 11.92 7.24 2.13
N LYS A 292 11.43 6.00 2.29
CA LYS A 292 10.26 5.66 3.09
C LYS A 292 10.54 4.41 3.91
N LEU A 293 9.99 4.37 5.11
CA LEU A 293 9.95 3.18 5.97
C LEU A 293 8.50 2.74 6.18
N ILE A 294 8.35 1.44 6.40
CA ILE A 294 7.13 0.80 6.87
C ILE A 294 7.41 0.38 8.32
N LEU A 295 6.65 0.91 9.27
CA LEU A 295 6.70 0.46 10.65
C LEU A 295 5.74 -0.72 10.84
N CYS A 296 6.17 -1.80 11.49
CA CYS A 296 5.28 -2.82 12.06
C CYS A 296 5.36 -2.72 13.59
N GLU A 297 4.31 -2.18 14.19
CA GLU A 297 4.07 -2.32 15.63
C GLU A 297 3.22 -3.58 15.83
N HIS A 298 3.61 -4.47 16.74
CA HIS A 298 2.73 -5.56 17.18
C HIS A 298 1.81 -5.05 18.28
N ASP A 299 0.51 -5.06 18.02
CA ASP A 299 -0.47 -4.93 19.10
C ASP A 299 -0.59 -6.25 19.91
N ASP A 300 -1.42 -6.25 20.96
CA ASP A 300 -1.77 -7.47 21.71
C ASP A 300 -2.37 -8.58 20.81
N SER A 301 -2.83 -8.22 19.60
CA SER A 301 -3.33 -9.15 18.58
C SER A 301 -2.27 -9.62 17.58
N LYS A 302 -1.01 -9.18 17.73
CA LYS A 302 0.16 -9.48 16.89
C LYS A 302 -0.03 -9.09 15.41
N LYS A 303 -0.83 -8.06 15.16
CA LYS A 303 -0.97 -7.43 13.83
C LYS A 303 0.10 -6.37 13.68
N CYS A 304 0.71 -6.27 12.50
CA CYS A 304 1.51 -5.12 12.10
C CYS A 304 0.57 -4.01 11.61
N GLU A 305 0.45 -2.93 12.39
CA GLU A 305 -0.10 -1.69 11.83
C GLU A 305 0.98 -1.01 10.98
N PHE A 306 0.82 -1.09 9.67
CA PHE A 306 1.73 -0.47 8.71
C PHE A 306 1.44 1.02 8.59
N ALA A 307 2.15 1.81 9.40
CA ALA A 307 2.27 3.25 9.17
C ALA A 307 3.40 3.48 8.15
N ALA A 308 3.10 4.19 7.07
CA ALA A 308 4.16 4.83 6.30
C ALA A 308 4.81 5.83 7.25
N VAL A 309 6.04 5.57 7.67
CA VAL A 309 6.78 6.55 8.47
C VAL A 309 7.22 7.62 7.48
N ALA A 310 6.35 8.61 7.29
CA ALA A 310 6.74 9.84 6.64
C ALA A 310 7.94 10.41 7.40
N ALA A 311 8.81 11.12 6.69
CA ALA A 311 9.92 11.87 7.26
C ALA A 311 9.51 12.76 8.44
N GLU A 312 8.22 13.04 8.65
CA GLU A 312 7.65 13.80 9.78
C GLU A 312 7.95 13.22 11.18
N ARG A 313 8.20 11.91 11.32
CA ARG A 313 8.68 11.37 12.61
C ARG A 313 10.18 11.62 12.80
N MET A 314 10.93 11.79 11.71
CA MET A 314 12.35 12.12 11.75
C MET A 314 12.51 13.62 11.93
N THR A 315 13.42 14.01 12.81
CA THR A 315 13.77 15.42 12.98
C THR A 315 14.30 15.97 11.66
N GLU A 316 13.98 17.23 11.35
CA GLU A 316 14.55 17.96 10.20
C GLU A 316 16.05 18.32 10.43
N GLU A 317 16.66 17.73 11.46
CA GLU A 317 18.06 17.92 11.78
C GLU A 317 18.90 16.95 10.93
N GLU A 318 19.98 17.48 10.33
CA GLU A 318 20.91 16.65 9.58
C GLU A 318 21.57 15.62 10.50
N GLY A 319 21.59 14.36 10.08
CA GLY A 319 22.13 13.31 10.93
C GLY A 319 21.77 11.90 10.48
N ASN A 320 22.32 10.94 11.24
CA ASN A 320 22.01 9.54 11.10
C ASN A 320 21.04 9.11 12.20
N TYR A 321 20.01 8.40 11.81
CA TYR A 321 18.99 7.86 12.69
C TYR A 321 18.90 6.36 12.49
N TYR A 322 18.75 5.63 13.60
CA TYR A 322 18.81 4.18 13.59
C TYR A 322 17.49 3.59 14.07
N PHE A 323 17.05 2.55 13.38
CA PHE A 323 15.83 1.81 13.67
C PHE A 323 16.13 0.32 13.73
N LEU A 324 15.40 -0.40 14.57
CA LEU A 324 15.51 -1.85 14.63
C LEU A 324 15.04 -2.47 13.29
N GLY A 325 15.91 -3.24 12.64
CA GLY A 325 15.60 -3.93 11.40
C GLY A 325 14.63 -5.08 11.63
N GLY A 326 13.43 -5.00 11.05
CA GLY A 326 12.40 -6.01 11.25
C GLY A 326 12.50 -7.22 10.31
N LYS A 327 13.20 -7.10 9.17
CA LYS A 327 13.37 -8.18 8.18
C LYS A 327 14.51 -9.13 8.56
N ASP A 328 15.68 -8.56 8.81
CA ASP A 328 16.87 -9.27 9.27
C ASP A 328 17.23 -8.74 10.64
N THR A 329 16.96 -9.54 11.68
CA THR A 329 17.19 -9.14 13.07
C THR A 329 18.66 -8.96 13.38
N SER A 330 19.61 -9.31 12.51
CA SER A 330 21.04 -9.04 12.70
C SER A 330 21.47 -7.64 12.23
N LYS A 331 20.56 -6.91 11.59
CA LYS A 331 20.79 -5.61 10.98
C LYS A 331 20.03 -4.50 11.69
N VAL A 332 20.49 -3.27 11.44
CA VAL A 332 19.79 -2.04 11.79
C VAL A 332 19.47 -1.29 10.50
N ILE A 333 18.40 -0.50 10.52
CA ILE A 333 18.11 0.42 9.43
C ILE A 333 18.72 1.77 9.79
N LYS A 334 19.65 2.23 8.97
CA LYS A 334 20.27 3.55 9.07
C LYS A 334 19.57 4.48 8.09
N CYS A 335 19.01 5.58 8.58
CA CYS A 335 18.44 6.65 7.77
C CYS A 335 19.26 7.92 7.94
N THR A 336 19.78 8.45 6.85
CA THR A 336 20.55 9.69 6.82
C THR A 336 19.66 10.81 6.32
N TYR A 337 19.45 11.84 7.14
CA TYR A 337 18.76 13.07 6.75
C TYR A 337 19.78 14.14 6.35
N GLY A 338 19.53 14.82 5.23
CA GLY A 338 20.32 15.93 4.72
C GLY A 338 19.56 16.69 3.62
N ASP A 339 20.26 17.56 2.88
CA ASP A 339 19.68 18.44 1.85
C ASP A 339 18.76 17.75 0.80
N ASP A 340 19.06 16.50 0.44
CA ASP A 340 18.30 15.72 -0.56
C ASP A 340 17.09 14.97 0.04
N GLY A 341 16.77 15.19 1.31
CA GLY A 341 15.79 14.43 2.06
C GLY A 341 16.35 13.15 2.69
N ASN A 342 15.44 12.32 3.21
CA ASN A 342 15.80 11.12 3.96
C ASN A 342 16.23 9.96 3.04
N LYS A 343 17.36 9.33 3.36
CA LYS A 343 17.89 8.16 2.64
C LYS A 343 18.20 7.04 3.63
N CYS A 344 17.46 5.94 3.54
CA CYS A 344 17.56 4.78 4.42
C CYS A 344 18.21 3.57 3.73
N GLU A 345 18.97 2.80 4.50
CA GLU A 345 19.60 1.53 4.10
C GLU A 345 19.70 0.54 5.27
N GLU A 346 19.75 -0.75 4.97
CA GLU A 346 20.06 -1.79 5.96
C GLU A 346 21.57 -1.91 6.11
N VAL A 347 22.07 -1.79 7.34
CA VAL A 347 23.49 -1.98 7.69
C VAL A 347 23.64 -3.05 8.76
N ASP A 348 24.80 -3.71 8.80
CA ASP A 348 25.11 -4.65 9.88
C ASP A 348 25.13 -3.91 11.23
N GLY A 349 24.49 -4.47 12.26
CA GLY A 349 24.59 -3.95 13.61
C GLY A 349 26.00 -4.10 14.20
N GLU A 350 26.40 -3.23 15.13
CA GLU A 350 27.68 -3.36 15.84
C GLU A 350 27.56 -4.48 16.88
N LYS A 351 28.40 -5.50 16.73
CA LYS A 351 28.29 -6.78 17.45
C LYS A 351 29.07 -6.81 18.77
N LYS A 352 29.90 -5.80 19.02
CA LYS A 352 30.69 -5.68 20.24
C LYS A 352 29.78 -5.40 21.44
N ALA A 353 30.01 -6.11 22.55
CA ALA A 353 29.34 -5.83 23.82
C ALA A 353 29.59 -4.38 24.26
N GLY A 354 28.61 -3.76 24.92
CA GLY A 354 28.71 -2.36 25.35
C GLY A 354 28.55 -1.30 24.27
N TYR A 355 28.24 -1.67 23.03
CA TYR A 355 27.88 -0.72 21.96
C TYR A 355 26.36 -0.68 21.76
N GLY A 356 25.85 0.45 21.30
CA GLY A 356 24.44 0.61 20.96
C GLY A 356 24.19 1.81 20.05
N TYR A 357 22.98 1.86 19.49
CA TYR A 357 22.43 3.00 18.76
C TYR A 357 21.22 3.53 19.52
N ILE A 358 20.99 4.85 19.53
CA ILE A 358 19.70 5.38 20.01
C ILE A 358 18.60 4.89 19.06
N ASP A 359 17.58 4.22 19.62
CA ASP A 359 16.45 3.72 18.84
C ASP A 359 15.51 4.87 18.51
N PHE A 360 15.58 5.37 17.28
CA PHE A 360 14.72 6.45 16.84
C PHE A 360 13.26 5.98 16.62
N GLY A 361 13.06 4.67 16.47
CA GLY A 361 11.74 4.06 16.36
C GLY A 361 10.97 3.97 17.67
N THR A 362 11.66 4.00 18.81
CA THR A 362 11.05 3.94 20.14
C THR A 362 11.82 4.83 21.10
N SER A 363 11.28 6.03 21.35
CA SER A 363 11.94 7.06 22.17
C SER A 363 12.46 6.48 23.49
N GLY A 364 13.73 6.80 23.79
CA GLY A 364 14.40 6.37 25.01
C GLY A 364 14.96 4.95 24.95
N ASN A 365 14.69 4.15 23.91
CA ASN A 365 15.30 2.83 23.79
C ASN A 365 16.68 2.88 23.12
N ILE A 366 17.44 1.80 23.31
CA ILE A 366 18.73 1.58 22.65
C ILE A 366 18.67 0.30 21.83
N ILE A 367 19.09 0.36 20.56
CA ILE A 367 19.30 -0.82 19.74
C ILE A 367 20.69 -1.39 20.06
N ALA A 368 20.74 -2.60 20.61
CA ALA A 368 21.98 -3.33 20.86
C ALA A 368 21.99 -4.65 20.09
N CYS A 369 23.10 -4.96 19.43
CA CYS A 369 23.22 -6.14 18.56
C CYS A 369 24.19 -7.16 19.16
N THR A 370 23.72 -7.96 20.12
CA THR A 370 24.53 -9.01 20.75
C THR A 370 24.28 -10.36 20.10
N GLU A 371 25.31 -11.20 20.02
CA GLU A 371 25.19 -12.59 19.51
C GLU A 371 24.60 -12.67 18.08
N GLY A 372 24.82 -11.63 17.27
CA GLY A 372 24.30 -11.56 15.89
C GLY A 372 22.82 -11.22 15.79
N THR A 373 22.18 -10.77 16.88
CA THR A 373 20.79 -10.28 16.87
C THR A 373 20.70 -8.90 17.53
N CYS A 374 20.17 -7.94 16.81
CA CYS A 374 19.75 -6.61 17.27
C CYS A 374 18.43 -6.68 18.03
N LYS A 375 18.36 -5.94 19.14
CA LYS A 375 17.17 -5.78 19.97
C LYS A 375 17.04 -4.33 20.42
N SER A 376 15.81 -3.82 20.45
CA SER A 376 15.48 -2.58 21.13
C SER A 376 15.36 -2.84 22.63
N LEU A 377 16.25 -2.25 23.41
CA LEU A 377 16.31 -2.37 24.86
C LEU A 377 15.53 -1.21 25.49
N ASN A 378 14.47 -1.52 26.23
CA ASN A 378 13.63 -0.53 26.89
C ASN A 378 14.46 0.34 27.84
N LYS A 379 14.53 1.66 27.60
CA LYS A 379 15.40 2.59 28.34
C LYS A 379 16.86 2.13 28.43
N GLY A 380 17.32 1.37 27.43
CA GLY A 380 18.60 0.67 27.41
C GLY A 380 18.80 -0.39 28.52
N ASN A 381 17.79 -0.73 29.31
CA ASN A 381 17.86 -1.45 30.60
C ASN A 381 18.26 -0.59 31.82
N ALA A 382 18.09 0.73 31.78
CA ALA A 382 18.23 1.57 32.99
C ALA A 382 17.25 1.07 34.08
N GLN A 383 17.67 1.06 35.34
CA GLN A 383 16.84 0.52 36.43
C GLN A 383 16.34 1.63 37.37
N VAL A 384 15.05 1.55 37.73
CA VAL A 384 14.44 2.36 38.78
C VAL A 384 15.20 2.21 40.10
N ALA A 385 15.24 3.28 40.89
CA ALA A 385 15.55 3.17 42.31
C ALA A 385 14.51 2.27 43.00
N ALA A 386 14.95 1.26 43.76
CA ALA A 386 14.08 0.41 44.58
C ALA A 386 14.55 0.46 46.03
N ASP A 387 13.64 0.66 46.98
CA ASP A 387 13.83 0.66 48.45
C ASP A 387 15.30 0.73 48.93
N SER A 388 15.86 1.94 48.96
CA SER A 388 17.25 2.25 49.40
C SER A 388 18.38 1.98 48.39
N ILE A 389 18.07 1.67 47.13
CA ILE A 389 19.03 1.57 46.02
C ILE A 389 18.89 2.78 45.11
N LEU A 390 19.99 3.46 44.80
CA LEU A 390 20.03 4.58 43.86
C LEU A 390 19.65 4.12 42.45
N ALA A 391 19.01 5.01 41.66
CA ALA A 391 18.73 4.72 40.25
C ALA A 391 20.04 4.38 39.52
N GLN A 392 19.99 3.35 38.68
CA GLN A 392 21.16 2.87 37.97
C GLN A 392 21.09 3.34 36.53
N ASN A 393 21.84 4.39 36.25
CA ASN A 393 22.08 4.85 34.88
C ASN A 393 23.04 3.88 34.20
N ILE A 394 22.88 3.74 32.90
CA ILE A 394 23.65 2.81 32.08
C ILE A 394 24.32 3.57 30.95
N GLY A 395 25.39 2.98 30.43
CA GLY A 395 26.15 3.51 29.32
C GLY A 395 26.21 2.53 28.14
N PHE A 396 26.34 3.09 26.95
CA PHE A 396 26.74 2.39 25.73
C PHE A 396 27.76 3.25 24.99
N LEU A 397 28.72 2.65 24.30
CA LEU A 397 29.51 3.34 23.30
C LEU A 397 28.63 3.61 22.08
N ASP A 398 28.63 4.86 21.59
CA ASP A 398 27.74 5.26 20.51
C ASP A 398 28.22 4.70 19.16
N ALA A 399 27.55 3.66 18.68
CA ALA A 399 27.92 3.03 17.42
C ALA A 399 27.61 3.91 16.18
N ASN A 400 26.84 4.99 16.31
CA ASN A 400 26.65 5.97 15.23
C ASN A 400 27.98 6.64 14.81
N GLU A 401 28.88 6.84 15.77
CA GLU A 401 30.12 7.59 15.59
C GLU A 401 31.24 6.79 14.91
N GLY A 402 30.96 5.53 14.52
CA GLY A 402 31.87 4.69 13.75
C GLY A 402 33.21 4.47 14.47
N GLU A 403 34.32 4.93 13.89
CA GLU A 403 35.66 4.81 14.48
C GLU A 403 35.81 5.62 15.78
N ASP A 404 35.00 6.67 15.94
CA ASP A 404 34.98 7.54 17.13
C ASP A 404 33.94 7.08 18.18
N ALA A 405 33.31 5.92 18.00
CA ALA A 405 32.38 5.34 18.98
C ALA A 405 32.97 5.23 20.39
N SER A 406 34.28 4.95 20.50
CA SER A 406 34.96 4.92 21.79
C SER A 406 34.96 6.26 22.52
N LYS A 407 34.82 7.40 21.83
CA LYS A 407 34.85 8.74 22.41
C LYS A 407 33.47 9.27 22.79
N ASN A 408 32.39 8.60 22.39
CA ASN A 408 31.03 9.03 22.67
C ASN A 408 30.30 7.99 23.51
N ILE A 409 29.64 8.45 24.57
CA ILE A 409 28.81 7.60 25.42
C ILE A 409 27.35 7.97 25.24
N ILE A 410 26.51 6.96 25.06
CA ILE A 410 25.06 7.08 25.21
C ILE A 410 24.73 6.79 26.67
N ILE A 411 24.11 7.75 27.36
CA ILE A 411 23.62 7.59 28.73
C ILE A 411 22.10 7.55 28.71
N CYS A 412 21.54 6.52 29.34
CA CYS A 412 20.10 6.39 29.54
C CYS A 412 19.77 6.53 31.02
N PHE A 413 18.79 7.37 31.32
CA PHE A 413 18.22 7.54 32.65
C PHE A 413 16.88 6.84 32.71
N ASN A 414 16.58 6.18 33.83
CA ASN A 414 15.29 5.51 33.97
C ASN A 414 14.12 6.50 34.19
N SER A 415 14.40 7.67 34.78
CA SER A 415 13.40 8.73 34.99
C SER A 415 12.97 9.40 33.69
N ASP A 416 13.81 9.33 32.66
CA ASP A 416 13.62 10.08 31.44
C ASP A 416 13.24 9.11 30.32
N ASP A 417 12.48 9.61 29.34
CA ASP A 417 12.11 8.84 28.14
C ASP A 417 13.08 9.13 26.99
N VAL A 418 14.30 9.57 27.32
CA VAL A 418 15.33 10.01 26.38
C VAL A 418 16.69 9.48 26.83
N CYS A 419 17.42 8.86 25.90
CA CYS A 419 18.86 8.62 26.04
C CYS A 419 19.61 9.68 25.25
N THR A 420 20.78 10.10 25.73
CA THR A 420 21.57 11.15 25.09
C THR A 420 22.98 10.64 24.78
N SER A 421 23.50 10.99 23.61
CA SER A 421 24.89 10.75 23.25
C SER A 421 25.72 11.99 23.59
N THR A 422 26.90 11.80 24.17
CA THR A 422 27.81 12.88 24.55
C THR A 422 29.25 12.47 24.34
N LEU A 423 30.03 13.43 23.83
CA LEU A 423 31.48 13.31 23.72
C LEU A 423 32.11 13.27 25.12
N ILE A 424 32.90 12.24 25.38
CA ILE A 424 33.75 12.14 26.56
C ILE A 424 35.12 12.70 26.20
N ASP A 425 35.33 13.96 26.56
CA ASP A 425 36.63 14.62 26.40
C ASP A 425 37.52 14.36 27.63
N GLY A 426 38.25 13.24 27.61
CA GLY A 426 39.45 13.04 28.43
C GLY A 426 39.28 13.02 29.96
N VAL A 427 38.06 13.01 30.50
CA VAL A 427 37.86 13.04 31.95
C VAL A 427 38.11 11.67 32.56
N GLN A 428 39.23 11.57 33.26
CA GLN A 428 39.73 10.38 33.97
C GLN A 428 38.69 9.79 34.93
N ARG A 429 38.66 8.44 35.05
CA ARG A 429 37.95 7.63 36.08
C ARG A 429 36.44 7.44 35.97
N HIS A 430 35.79 7.88 34.90
CA HIS A 430 34.39 7.48 34.70
C HIS A 430 34.28 6.00 34.34
N ALA A 431 33.28 5.35 34.94
CA ALA A 431 32.85 4.01 34.59
C ALA A 431 31.33 4.00 34.51
N PHE A 432 30.80 3.31 33.51
CA PHE A 432 29.37 3.17 33.30
C PHE A 432 28.98 1.70 33.41
N LEU A 433 27.76 1.43 33.88
CA LEU A 433 27.19 0.08 33.80
C LEU A 433 26.92 -0.23 32.33
N ASP A 434 27.41 -1.36 31.82
CA ASP A 434 27.17 -1.78 30.44
C ASP A 434 25.72 -2.27 30.31
N GLY A 435 24.87 -1.48 29.63
CA GLY A 435 23.45 -1.80 29.44
C GLY A 435 23.19 -3.12 28.71
N THR A 436 24.13 -3.60 27.89
CA THR A 436 24.02 -4.89 27.19
C THR A 436 24.27 -6.10 28.12
N SER A 437 24.86 -5.86 29.29
CA SER A 437 25.24 -6.90 30.25
C SER A 437 24.20 -7.17 31.34
N TYR A 438 23.05 -6.51 31.29
CA TYR A 438 21.98 -6.66 32.27
C TYR A 438 21.32 -8.04 32.16
N ASP A 439 21.32 -8.77 33.27
CA ASP A 439 20.63 -10.05 33.39
C ASP A 439 19.33 -9.84 34.18
N SER A 440 18.19 -9.93 33.49
CA SER A 440 16.87 -9.66 34.08
C SER A 440 16.47 -10.65 35.19
N ASN A 441 17.05 -11.86 35.22
CA ASN A 441 16.73 -12.88 36.22
C ASN A 441 17.46 -12.59 37.54
N SER A 442 18.75 -12.24 37.44
CA SER A 442 19.57 -11.91 38.60
C SER A 442 19.51 -10.44 39.01
N LYS A 443 18.99 -9.57 38.13
CA LYS A 443 18.95 -8.10 38.27
C LYS A 443 20.35 -7.50 38.49
N ILE A 444 21.35 -8.04 37.80
CA ILE A 444 22.76 -7.66 37.94
C ILE A 444 23.34 -7.32 36.56
N PHE A 445 24.16 -6.27 36.52
CA PHE A 445 25.02 -5.95 35.39
C PHE A 445 26.34 -6.72 35.53
N LYS A 446 26.73 -7.46 34.48
CA LYS A 446 27.93 -8.31 34.52
C LYS A 446 29.21 -7.57 34.10
N ASN A 447 29.06 -6.47 33.35
CA ASN A 447 30.16 -5.72 32.76
C ASN A 447 30.05 -4.23 33.09
N VAL A 448 31.15 -3.52 32.88
CA VAL A 448 31.23 -2.06 32.96
C VAL A 448 31.97 -1.52 31.75
N ILE A 449 31.65 -0.29 31.34
CA ILE A 449 32.41 0.47 30.34
C ILE A 449 33.36 1.39 31.11
N LYS A 450 34.66 1.32 30.83
CA LYS A 450 35.68 2.12 31.50
C LYS A 450 36.26 3.15 30.55
N CYS A 451 36.38 4.39 31.01
CA CYS A 451 37.03 5.46 30.25
C CYS A 451 38.49 5.65 30.67
N MET A 452 39.35 5.89 29.68
CA MET A 452 40.80 5.95 29.84
C MET A 452 41.30 7.41 29.84
N GLU A 453 42.43 7.66 30.49
CA GLU A 453 43.06 8.99 30.57
C GLU A 453 43.45 9.55 29.20
N SER A 454 43.79 8.69 28.26
CA SER A 454 44.13 9.06 26.88
C SER A 454 42.92 9.51 26.05
N GLY A 455 41.74 9.58 26.66
CA GLY A 455 40.47 9.71 25.97
C GLY A 455 39.91 8.36 25.53
N GLY A 456 38.60 8.32 25.34
CA GLY A 456 37.86 7.14 24.91
C GLY A 456 37.56 6.14 26.01
N CYS A 457 36.64 5.23 25.71
CA CYS A 457 36.07 4.27 26.63
C CYS A 457 36.01 2.88 25.99
N THR A 458 36.12 1.85 26.81
CA THR A 458 36.15 0.46 26.37
C THR A 458 35.28 -0.41 27.28
N PRO A 459 34.48 -1.34 26.74
CA PRO A 459 33.79 -2.34 27.54
C PRO A 459 34.81 -3.26 28.22
N LEU A 460 34.62 -3.54 29.51
CA LEU A 460 35.36 -4.58 30.22
C LEU A 460 34.56 -5.89 30.14
N GLU A 461 35.11 -6.88 29.44
CA GLU A 461 34.47 -8.21 29.24
C GLU A 461 34.31 -9.01 30.54
N SER A 462 35.03 -8.62 31.60
CA SER A 462 34.82 -9.12 32.94
C SER A 462 35.17 -8.04 33.95
N VAL A 463 34.35 -7.90 34.98
CA VAL A 463 34.74 -7.13 36.16
C VAL A 463 35.87 -7.92 36.83
N PRO A 464 37.08 -7.35 36.95
CA PRO A 464 38.18 -8.09 37.54
C PRO A 464 37.84 -8.43 38.99
N LEU A 465 38.01 -9.71 39.36
CA LEU A 465 37.83 -10.20 40.72
C LEU A 465 39.00 -9.71 41.57
N TYR A 466 38.88 -8.51 42.12
CA TYR A 466 39.85 -8.02 43.08
C TYR A 466 39.50 -8.55 44.47
N SER A 467 40.49 -9.08 45.20
CA SER A 467 40.34 -9.53 46.58
C SER A 467 40.07 -8.38 47.58
N THR A 468 40.20 -7.12 47.15
CA THR A 468 40.05 -5.91 47.99
C THR A 468 39.53 -4.66 47.25
N ALA A 469 39.04 -4.72 46.01
CA ALA A 469 38.68 -3.48 45.31
C ALA A 469 37.28 -2.98 45.67
N GLU A 470 37.26 -1.84 46.36
CA GLU A 470 36.22 -0.83 46.23
C GLU A 470 36.31 -0.26 44.81
N VAL A 471 35.47 -0.73 43.88
CA VAL A 471 35.27 -0.02 42.61
C VAL A 471 34.37 1.16 42.93
N TYR A 472 34.97 2.34 43.05
CA TYR A 472 34.20 3.59 43.09
C TYR A 472 33.69 3.86 41.68
N ILE A 473 32.41 3.53 41.44
CA ILE A 473 31.67 4.04 40.30
C ILE A 473 31.25 5.45 40.70
N ASP A 474 32.04 6.44 40.32
CA ASP A 474 31.59 7.83 40.39
C ASP A 474 30.54 8.02 39.30
N ALA A 475 29.27 7.98 39.68
CA ALA A 475 28.15 8.23 38.77
C ALA A 475 27.94 9.73 38.50
N GLY A 476 28.92 10.58 38.83
CA GLY A 476 28.85 12.03 38.71
C GLY A 476 28.05 12.62 39.86
N SER A 477 28.73 13.17 40.86
CA SER A 477 28.08 14.20 41.68
C SER A 477 27.80 15.39 40.78
N SER A 478 26.54 15.79 40.61
CA SER A 478 26.22 17.09 40.01
C SER A 478 27.02 18.15 40.76
N GLU A 479 27.92 18.84 40.06
CA GLU A 479 28.56 20.03 40.60
C GLU A 479 27.44 20.96 41.06
N SER A 480 27.29 21.14 42.38
CA SER A 480 26.49 22.22 42.91
C SER A 480 27.21 23.50 42.50
N GLU A 481 26.71 24.17 41.47
CA GLU A 481 27.08 25.55 41.16
C GLU A 481 26.91 26.38 42.45
N ASN A 482 28.01 27.02 42.87
CA ASN A 482 28.02 28.03 43.92
C ASN A 482 27.39 29.34 43.42
#